data_AF-A0A7J8HS13-F1
#
_entry.id   AF-A0A7J8HS13-F1
#
_cell.length_a   1.000
_cell.length_b   1.000
_cell.length_c   1.000
_cell.angle_alpha   90.00
_cell.angle_beta   90.00
_cell.angle_gamma   90.00
#
_symmetry.space_group_name_H-M   'P 1'
#
loop_
_entity.id
_entity.type
_entity.pdbx_description
1 polymer ?
#
loop_
_entity_poly.entity_id
_entity_poly.type
_entity_poly.pdbx_seq_one_letter_code
_entity_poly.pdbx_strand_id
1 'polypeptide(L)'
;MTMLQNILQINSGDLLRIEGKILHSILDEVIFKLLSTPSPVLRSTATKLLLLMAESHQEILILLRLSACYKGLRNLLIKQEPGTEFSQELKQLIGLLSPKVYQEVEEQKLHQAACLIQAHWKGFQTRKRLKKLPSAVITLQRSFRSKRTKILLKLNRQKEEEDHKLQLQLQRQRAMRLSRELRLSMLEIVHPGQVEKHNRELEEKSALIIQKHWRGYKERKNFRQQRPSLTEYKAAVTLQRATLRFLAKCRKKKTLFAPWQGIRELSDARRVELKQQVDDYVRRHSCSQMSDVTSKELHSQAQERLQHYFMGRALEDRAQHHREALVAQISTNIEQLMKAPSLKEAEEKEPELFLSRSRPVAAKAKQAHLTTLKHIQAPWWKKLGEEAGDEIDIPKDELSVELGTLFIGGTKPP
;
A
#
# COMPACT_ATOMS: atom_id res chain seq x y z
N MET A 1 46.55 -8.67 55.37
CA MET A 1 45.51 -8.65 54.31
C MET A 1 44.11 -8.63 54.92
N THR A 2 43.65 -9.66 55.63
CA THR A 2 42.30 -9.70 56.24
C THR A 2 42.07 -8.64 57.33
N MET A 3 43.05 -8.40 58.20
CA MET A 3 42.99 -7.30 59.18
C MET A 3 42.88 -5.92 58.51
N LEU A 4 43.68 -5.67 57.47
CA LEU A 4 43.61 -4.43 56.69
C LEU A 4 42.24 -4.30 55.99
N GLN A 5 41.73 -5.38 55.40
CA GLN A 5 40.41 -5.39 54.77
C GLN A 5 39.29 -5.02 55.77
N ASN A 6 39.33 -5.55 56.99
CA ASN A 6 38.35 -5.25 58.04
C ASN A 6 38.47 -3.80 58.53
N ILE A 7 39.70 -3.29 58.70
CA ILE A 7 39.95 -1.89 59.08
C ILE A 7 39.42 -0.93 58.01
N LEU A 8 39.63 -1.25 56.73
CA LEU A 8 39.17 -0.43 55.61
C LEU A 8 37.65 -0.47 55.40
N GLN A 9 36.99 -1.56 55.81
CA GLN A 9 35.53 -1.64 55.82
C GLN A 9 34.89 -0.82 56.96
N ILE A 10 35.59 -0.67 58.10
CA ILE A 10 35.08 0.05 59.28
C ILE A 10 35.39 1.55 59.21
N ASN A 11 36.61 1.93 58.77
CA ASN A 11 37.08 3.32 58.69
C ASN A 11 37.73 3.58 57.32
N SER A 12 36.92 3.73 56.28
CA SER A 12 37.44 3.98 54.92
C SER A 12 38.19 5.30 54.78
N GLY A 13 37.90 6.32 55.61
CA GLY A 13 38.45 7.68 55.50
C GLY A 13 39.89 7.89 55.99
N ASP A 14 40.47 6.96 56.76
CA ASP A 14 41.80 7.15 57.36
C ASP A 14 42.97 6.81 56.41
N LEU A 15 42.70 6.20 55.25
CA LEU A 15 43.72 5.83 54.25
C LEU A 15 44.49 7.03 53.67
N LEU A 16 43.83 8.18 53.51
CA LEU A 16 44.44 9.39 52.95
C LEU A 16 45.21 10.21 53.99
N ARG A 17 45.04 9.91 55.29
CA ARG A 17 45.84 10.50 56.37
C ARG A 17 47.23 9.87 56.50
N ILE A 18 47.44 8.75 55.83
CA ILE A 18 48.71 8.02 55.78
C ILE A 18 49.67 8.77 54.85
N GLU A 19 50.90 8.96 55.31
CA GLU A 19 51.96 9.59 54.53
C GLU A 19 52.16 8.86 53.17
N GLY A 20 52.26 9.60 52.06
CA GLY A 20 52.21 9.03 50.71
C GLY A 20 53.24 7.92 50.44
N LYS A 21 54.42 7.97 51.08
CA LYS A 21 55.44 6.91 51.00
C LYS A 21 54.96 5.58 51.61
N ILE A 22 54.23 5.65 52.71
CA ILE A 22 53.68 4.49 53.41
C ILE A 22 52.51 3.92 52.60
N LEU A 23 51.67 4.78 52.00
CA LEU A 23 50.60 4.35 51.09
C LEU A 23 51.14 3.60 49.86
N HIS A 24 52.22 4.09 49.24
CA HIS A 24 52.89 3.38 48.15
C HIS A 24 53.46 2.03 48.59
N SER A 25 54.09 1.95 49.76
CA SER A 25 54.60 0.68 50.29
C SER A 25 53.48 -0.34 50.54
N ILE A 26 52.31 0.11 51.00
CA ILE A 26 51.12 -0.74 51.19
C ILE A 26 50.58 -1.20 49.84
N LEU A 27 50.45 -0.30 48.86
CA LEU A 27 50.00 -0.64 47.51
C LEU A 27 50.96 -1.60 46.81
N ASP A 28 52.27 -1.38 46.92
CA ASP A 28 53.30 -2.22 46.33
C ASP A 28 53.30 -3.62 46.95
N GLU A 29 53.18 -3.73 48.28
CA GLU A 29 53.08 -5.03 48.95
C GLU A 29 51.80 -5.77 48.55
N VAL A 30 50.67 -5.07 48.44
CA VAL A 30 49.40 -5.67 48.02
C VAL A 30 49.45 -6.11 46.55
N ILE A 31 50.02 -5.30 45.66
CA ILE A 31 50.23 -5.63 44.24
C ILE A 31 51.22 -6.78 44.09
N PHE A 32 52.30 -6.80 44.87
CA PHE A 32 53.27 -7.89 44.90
C PHE A 32 52.61 -9.19 45.37
N LYS A 33 51.79 -9.15 46.42
CA LYS A 33 51.03 -10.33 46.88
C LYS A 33 50.00 -10.79 45.86
N LEU A 34 49.41 -9.88 45.09
CA LEU A 34 48.52 -10.23 44.00
C LEU A 34 49.28 -10.95 42.86
N LEU A 35 50.43 -10.41 42.45
CA LEU A 35 51.15 -10.89 41.26
C LEU A 35 52.04 -12.11 41.52
N SER A 36 52.64 -12.22 42.72
CA SER A 36 53.69 -13.19 43.03
C SER A 36 53.26 -14.37 43.92
N THR A 37 52.05 -14.35 44.50
CA THR A 37 51.61 -15.42 45.42
C THR A 37 50.94 -16.59 44.68
N PRO A 38 51.37 -17.85 44.89
CA PRO A 38 50.80 -19.00 44.17
C PRO A 38 49.41 -19.42 44.67
N SER A 39 48.99 -19.06 45.90
CA SER A 39 47.68 -19.47 46.42
C SER A 39 46.53 -18.60 45.88
N PRO A 40 45.42 -19.18 45.38
CA PRO A 40 44.30 -18.43 44.81
C PRO A 40 43.54 -17.59 45.85
N VAL A 41 43.47 -18.06 47.10
CA VAL A 41 42.76 -17.36 48.20
C VAL A 41 43.45 -16.05 48.58
N LEU A 42 44.79 -16.03 48.63
CA LEU A 42 45.55 -14.80 48.90
C LEU A 42 45.48 -13.81 47.74
N ARG A 43 45.41 -14.30 46.49
CA ARG A 43 45.20 -13.44 45.33
C ARG A 43 43.80 -12.81 45.33
N SER A 44 42.77 -13.57 45.67
CA SER A 44 41.38 -13.06 45.79
C SER A 44 41.22 -12.04 46.91
N THR A 45 41.87 -12.25 48.05
CA THR A 45 41.87 -11.25 49.14
C THR A 45 42.66 -9.99 48.76
N ALA A 46 43.75 -10.13 47.99
CA ALA A 46 44.50 -8.99 47.46
C ALA A 46 43.72 -8.19 46.40
N THR A 47 43.03 -8.85 45.47
CA THR A 47 42.16 -8.17 44.49
C THR A 47 40.99 -7.47 45.17
N LYS A 48 40.33 -8.12 46.13
CA LYS A 48 39.24 -7.51 46.90
C LYS A 48 39.72 -6.29 47.68
N LEU A 49 40.90 -6.36 48.28
CA LEU A 49 41.48 -5.23 49.01
C LEU A 49 41.87 -4.08 48.07
N LEU A 50 42.47 -4.35 46.91
CA LEU A 50 42.74 -3.32 45.90
C LEU A 50 41.47 -2.72 45.31
N LEU A 51 40.45 -3.54 45.05
CA LEU A 51 39.15 -3.09 44.59
C LEU A 51 38.50 -2.16 45.62
N LEU A 52 38.49 -2.55 46.90
CA LEU A 52 37.95 -1.73 47.98
C LEU A 52 38.74 -0.41 48.16
N MET A 53 40.07 -0.43 48.04
CA MET A 53 40.90 0.78 48.10
C MET A 53 40.66 1.70 46.89
N ALA A 54 40.47 1.12 45.71
CA ALA A 54 40.16 1.84 44.49
C ALA A 54 38.74 2.44 44.52
N GLU A 55 37.74 1.68 44.97
CA GLU A 55 36.35 2.14 45.04
C GLU A 55 36.11 3.17 46.16
N SER A 56 36.84 3.07 47.27
CA SER A 56 36.72 4.02 48.39
C SER A 56 37.32 5.39 48.09
N HIS A 57 38.40 5.47 47.29
CA HIS A 57 39.10 6.74 47.04
C HIS A 57 39.51 6.94 45.58
N GLN A 58 39.03 8.03 44.98
CA GLN A 58 39.31 8.38 43.59
C GLN A 58 40.79 8.72 43.34
N GLU A 59 41.52 9.22 44.34
CA GLU A 59 42.95 9.51 44.21
C GLU A 59 43.80 8.24 44.08
N ILE A 60 43.45 7.17 44.79
CA ILE A 60 44.08 5.85 44.67
C ILE A 60 43.82 5.28 43.27
N LEU A 61 42.60 5.43 42.74
CA LEU A 61 42.29 5.09 41.36
C LEU A 61 43.11 5.88 40.33
N ILE A 62 43.28 7.18 40.55
CA ILE A 62 44.08 8.06 39.68
C ILE A 62 45.56 7.64 39.75
N LEU A 63 46.09 7.36 40.94
CA LEU A 63 47.44 6.85 41.15
C LEU A 63 47.65 5.52 40.42
N LEU A 64 46.74 4.55 40.56
CA LEU A 64 46.84 3.26 39.88
C LEU A 64 46.68 3.35 38.35
N ARG A 65 45.96 4.36 37.83
CA ARG A 65 45.76 4.56 36.38
C ARG A 65 46.86 5.38 35.70
N LEU A 66 47.36 6.43 36.35
CA LEU A 66 48.17 7.49 35.71
C LEU A 66 49.60 7.61 36.25
N SER A 67 49.92 7.01 37.41
CA SER A 67 51.29 7.08 37.93
C SER A 67 52.27 6.24 37.11
N ALA A 68 53.52 6.72 37.02
CA ALA A 68 54.60 5.98 36.36
C ALA A 68 54.93 4.66 37.07
N CYS A 69 54.73 4.60 38.40
CA CYS A 69 55.05 3.46 39.27
C CYS A 69 54.21 2.20 38.94
N TYR A 70 52.97 2.38 38.49
CA TYR A 70 52.05 1.27 38.17
C TYR A 70 51.81 1.11 36.67
N LYS A 71 52.69 1.70 35.83
CA LYS A 71 52.60 1.61 34.38
C LYS A 71 52.79 0.15 33.92
N GLY A 72 51.72 -0.43 33.37
CA GLY A 72 51.71 -1.83 32.90
C GLY A 72 51.03 -2.83 33.84
N LEU A 73 50.62 -2.40 35.05
CA LEU A 73 49.84 -3.22 35.99
C LEU A 73 48.61 -3.84 35.32
N ARG A 74 47.86 -3.05 34.53
CA ARG A 74 46.71 -3.54 33.75
C ARG A 74 47.05 -4.72 32.84
N ASN A 75 48.15 -4.64 32.09
CA ASN A 75 48.53 -5.68 31.15
C ASN A 75 48.98 -6.96 31.87
N LEU A 76 49.55 -6.82 33.07
CA LEU A 76 49.90 -7.95 33.94
C LEU A 76 48.62 -8.60 34.50
N LEU A 77 47.64 -7.80 34.92
CA LEU A 77 46.35 -8.30 35.40
C LEU A 77 45.54 -9.02 34.30
N ILE A 78 45.52 -8.51 33.07
CA ILE A 78 44.85 -9.14 31.92
C ILE A 78 45.48 -10.51 31.58
N LYS A 79 46.79 -10.66 31.75
CA LYS A 79 47.50 -11.92 31.49
C LYS A 79 47.27 -12.99 32.57
N GLN A 80 46.73 -12.62 33.73
CA GLN A 80 46.56 -13.50 34.89
C GLN A 80 45.15 -14.10 35.01
N GLU A 81 44.43 -14.35 33.91
CA GLU A 81 43.13 -15.04 33.95
C GLU A 81 43.29 -16.58 33.99
N PRO A 82 43.07 -17.25 35.15
CA PRO A 82 42.57 -18.61 35.17
C PRO A 82 41.19 -18.70 35.83
N GLY A 83 40.35 -19.59 35.31
CA GLY A 83 38.93 -19.70 35.67
C GLY A 83 38.66 -20.32 37.04
N THR A 84 38.40 -19.47 38.04
CA THR A 84 37.53 -19.74 39.22
C THR A 84 37.17 -18.38 39.86
N GLU A 85 36.32 -18.37 40.90
CA GLU A 85 35.69 -17.23 41.63
C GLU A 85 36.48 -15.90 41.67
N PHE A 86 37.82 -15.95 41.75
CA PHE A 86 38.77 -14.84 41.57
C PHE A 86 38.56 -13.96 40.31
N SER A 87 37.95 -14.51 39.25
CA SER A 87 37.82 -13.84 37.96
C SER A 87 36.83 -12.65 37.95
N GLN A 88 35.86 -12.59 38.86
CA GLN A 88 34.84 -11.54 38.83
C GLN A 88 35.36 -10.23 39.42
N GLU A 89 35.99 -10.27 40.59
CA GLU A 89 36.57 -9.08 41.24
C GLU A 89 37.79 -8.57 40.46
N LEU A 90 38.56 -9.48 39.84
CA LEU A 90 39.65 -9.10 38.94
C LEU A 90 39.14 -8.40 37.67
N LYS A 91 38.02 -8.85 37.09
CA LYS A 91 37.37 -8.17 35.95
C LYS A 91 36.83 -6.79 36.32
N GLN A 92 36.25 -6.65 37.51
CA GLN A 92 35.79 -5.36 38.03
C GLN A 92 36.96 -4.39 38.21
N LEU A 93 38.07 -4.84 38.81
CA LEU A 93 39.29 -4.04 38.95
C LEU A 93 39.89 -3.65 37.59
N ILE A 94 39.93 -4.56 36.61
CA ILE A 94 40.41 -4.25 35.25
C ILE A 94 39.48 -3.24 34.55
N GLY A 95 38.16 -3.37 34.71
CA GLY A 95 37.18 -2.44 34.18
C GLY A 95 37.35 -1.04 34.77
N LEU A 96 37.57 -0.96 36.09
CA LEU A 96 37.91 0.28 36.78
C LEU A 96 39.28 0.83 36.38
N LEU A 97 40.24 0.04 35.91
CA LEU A 97 41.53 0.54 35.45
C LEU A 97 41.54 0.91 33.95
N SER A 98 40.47 0.64 33.20
CA SER A 98 40.34 0.98 31.77
C SER A 98 39.91 2.45 31.56
N PRO A 99 40.60 3.25 30.72
CA PRO A 99 40.18 4.61 30.41
C PRO A 99 38.93 4.61 29.50
N LYS A 100 37.88 5.35 29.87
CA LYS A 100 36.69 5.58 29.03
C LYS A 100 37.02 6.19 27.64
N VAL A 101 38.14 6.91 27.55
CA VAL A 101 38.62 7.59 26.32
C VAL A 101 38.86 6.63 25.15
N TYR A 102 39.28 5.38 25.39
CA TYR A 102 39.49 4.42 24.29
C TYR A 102 38.18 3.92 23.67
N GLN A 103 37.12 3.79 24.47
CA GLN A 103 35.79 3.39 23.98
C GLN A 103 35.15 4.51 23.14
N GLU A 104 35.28 5.77 23.57
CA GLU A 104 34.73 6.93 22.85
C GLU A 104 35.37 7.13 21.46
N VAL A 105 36.69 6.91 21.34
CA VAL A 105 37.39 7.01 20.05
C VAL A 105 36.96 5.90 19.09
N GLU A 106 36.72 4.70 19.59
CA GLU A 106 36.25 3.57 18.79
C GLU A 106 34.79 3.76 18.34
N GLU A 107 33.93 4.26 19.23
CA GLU A 107 32.55 4.64 18.90
C GLU A 107 32.48 5.76 17.84
N GLN A 108 33.36 6.76 17.91
CA GLN A 108 33.45 7.81 16.89
C GLN A 108 33.87 7.25 15.52
N LYS A 109 34.82 6.31 15.47
CA LYS A 109 35.21 5.64 14.22
C LYS A 109 34.06 4.82 13.63
N LEU A 110 33.33 4.09 14.47
CA LEU A 110 32.15 3.34 14.04
C LEU A 110 31.05 4.27 13.52
N HIS A 111 30.83 5.40 14.19
CA HIS A 111 29.87 6.42 13.75
C HIS A 111 30.26 7.03 12.40
N GLN A 112 31.53 7.38 12.21
CA GLN A 112 32.02 7.89 10.92
C GLN A 112 31.87 6.87 9.80
N ALA A 113 32.20 5.60 10.05
CA ALA A 113 32.01 4.52 9.09
C ALA A 113 30.53 4.33 8.75
N ALA A 114 29.63 4.36 9.75
CA ALA A 114 28.20 4.28 9.54
C ALA A 114 27.69 5.46 8.69
N CYS A 115 28.12 6.68 8.98
CA CYS A 115 27.78 7.87 8.20
C CYS A 115 28.24 7.78 6.73
N LEU A 116 29.45 7.25 6.48
CA LEU A 116 29.96 7.03 5.12
C LEU A 116 29.11 6.00 4.35
N ILE A 117 28.81 4.86 4.98
CA ILE A 117 27.96 3.82 4.37
C ILE A 117 26.58 4.39 4.06
N GLN A 118 25.99 5.12 5.01
CA GLN A 118 24.68 5.75 4.84
C GLN A 118 24.69 6.80 3.72
N ALA A 119 25.72 7.65 3.65
CA ALA A 119 25.86 8.65 2.60
C ALA A 119 25.98 8.00 1.22
N HIS A 120 26.79 6.94 1.11
CA HIS A 120 26.97 6.21 -0.13
C HIS A 120 25.68 5.51 -0.57
N TRP A 121 24.95 4.90 0.36
CA TRP A 121 23.65 4.28 0.10
C TRP A 121 22.60 5.29 -0.35
N LYS A 122 22.46 6.43 0.35
CA LYS A 122 21.56 7.53 -0.05
C LYS A 122 21.90 8.04 -1.45
N GLY A 123 23.19 8.24 -1.74
CA GLY A 123 23.67 8.64 -3.07
C GLY A 123 23.34 7.60 -4.15
N PHE A 124 23.55 6.31 -3.87
CA PHE A 124 23.18 5.22 -4.78
C PHE A 124 21.68 5.22 -5.07
N GLN A 125 20.84 5.37 -4.04
CA GLN A 125 19.39 5.40 -4.17
C GLN A 125 18.93 6.57 -5.07
N THR A 126 19.49 7.76 -4.87
CA THR A 126 19.21 8.95 -5.70
C THR A 126 19.64 8.73 -7.14
N ARG A 127 20.87 8.25 -7.38
CA ARG A 127 21.37 7.96 -8.73
C ARG A 127 20.53 6.91 -9.44
N LYS A 128 20.08 5.86 -8.73
CA LYS A 128 19.19 4.82 -9.28
C LYS A 128 17.83 5.41 -9.67
N ARG A 129 17.27 6.35 -8.89
CA ARG A 129 16.04 7.07 -9.24
C ARG A 129 16.24 7.98 -10.46
N LEU A 130 17.31 8.77 -10.48
CA LEU A 130 17.62 9.67 -11.60
C LEU A 130 17.84 8.91 -12.91
N LYS A 131 18.51 7.74 -12.88
CA LYS A 131 18.65 6.88 -14.07
C LYS A 131 17.31 6.42 -14.66
N LYS A 132 16.25 6.28 -13.83
CA LYS A 132 14.91 5.88 -14.30
C LYS A 132 14.08 7.05 -14.83
N LEU A 133 14.42 8.29 -14.47
CA LEU A 133 13.64 9.47 -14.80
C LEU A 133 13.50 9.71 -16.32
N PRO A 134 14.56 9.60 -17.14
CA PRO A 134 14.45 9.75 -18.59
C PRO A 134 13.47 8.77 -19.22
N SER A 135 13.46 7.50 -18.78
CA SER A 135 12.52 6.50 -19.30
C SER A 135 11.07 6.85 -18.99
N ALA A 136 10.80 7.33 -17.78
CA ALA A 136 9.46 7.80 -17.39
C ALA A 136 9.02 9.01 -18.23
N VAL A 137 9.91 9.99 -18.43
CA VAL A 137 9.65 11.18 -19.25
C VAL A 137 9.40 10.80 -20.71
N ILE A 138 10.23 9.93 -21.30
CA ILE A 138 10.03 9.45 -22.68
C ILE A 138 8.69 8.72 -22.82
N THR A 139 8.31 7.92 -21.83
CA THR A 139 7.03 7.20 -21.83
C THR A 139 5.86 8.19 -21.81
N LEU A 140 5.94 9.21 -20.97
CA LEU A 140 4.94 10.27 -20.89
C LEU A 140 4.85 11.06 -22.20
N GLN A 141 5.99 11.49 -22.75
CA GLN A 141 6.05 12.21 -24.02
C GLN A 141 5.48 11.38 -25.18
N ARG A 142 5.79 10.08 -25.22
CA ARG A 142 5.28 9.15 -26.26
C ARG A 142 3.76 8.97 -26.12
N SER A 143 3.26 8.83 -24.89
CA SER A 143 1.81 8.77 -24.61
C SER A 143 1.09 10.06 -25.04
N PHE A 144 1.64 11.21 -24.67
CA PHE A 144 1.09 12.52 -25.05
C PHE A 144 1.03 12.69 -26.58
N ARG A 145 2.13 12.41 -27.29
CA ARG A 145 2.18 12.48 -28.76
C ARG A 145 1.14 11.54 -29.38
N SER A 146 1.04 10.30 -28.91
CA SER A 146 0.03 9.34 -29.39
C SER A 146 -1.40 9.83 -29.17
N LYS A 147 -1.71 10.37 -27.98
CA LYS A 147 -3.02 10.93 -27.66
C LYS A 147 -3.36 12.10 -28.59
N ARG A 148 -2.42 13.03 -28.79
CA ARG A 148 -2.58 14.18 -29.69
C ARG A 148 -2.85 13.73 -31.14
N THR A 149 -2.09 12.77 -31.67
CA THR A 149 -2.31 12.23 -33.01
C THR A 149 -3.68 11.57 -33.14
N LYS A 150 -4.11 10.79 -32.14
CA LYS A 150 -5.45 10.16 -32.15
C LYS A 150 -6.58 11.16 -32.14
N ILE A 151 -6.46 12.24 -31.37
CA ILE A 151 -7.47 13.32 -31.34
C ILE A 151 -7.55 13.99 -32.71
N LEU A 152 -6.40 14.35 -33.29
CA LEU A 152 -6.36 15.00 -34.60
C LEU A 152 -6.93 14.11 -35.72
N LEU A 153 -6.61 12.82 -35.72
CA LEU A 153 -7.18 11.85 -36.67
C LEU A 153 -8.71 11.72 -36.53
N LYS A 154 -9.24 11.73 -35.30
CA LYS A 154 -10.69 11.69 -35.07
C LYS A 154 -11.37 12.95 -35.60
N LEU A 155 -10.78 14.11 -35.35
CA LEU A 155 -11.32 15.39 -35.80
C LEU A 155 -11.31 15.49 -37.32
N ASN A 156 -10.22 15.08 -37.98
CA ASN A 156 -10.16 15.02 -39.44
C ASN A 156 -11.20 14.05 -40.01
N ARG A 157 -11.32 12.85 -39.43
CA ARG A 157 -12.33 11.89 -39.86
C ARG A 157 -13.76 12.43 -39.72
N GLN A 158 -14.05 13.13 -38.62
CA GLN A 158 -15.37 13.76 -38.43
C GLN A 158 -15.63 14.83 -39.50
N LYS A 159 -14.64 15.67 -39.79
CA LYS A 159 -14.73 16.67 -40.85
C LYS A 159 -14.95 16.03 -42.23
N GLU A 160 -14.19 14.99 -42.56
CA GLU A 160 -14.36 14.22 -43.81
C GLU A 160 -15.76 13.59 -43.90
N GLU A 161 -16.28 13.03 -42.79
CA GLU A 161 -17.62 12.45 -42.73
C GLU A 161 -18.72 13.53 -42.90
N GLU A 162 -18.53 14.73 -42.35
CA GLU A 162 -19.43 15.87 -42.52
C GLU A 162 -19.41 16.42 -43.94
N ASP A 163 -18.23 16.63 -44.51
CA ASP A 163 -18.04 17.08 -45.89
C ASP A 163 -18.67 16.09 -46.87
N HIS A 164 -18.50 14.79 -46.64
CA HIS A 164 -19.13 13.75 -47.46
C HIS A 164 -20.66 13.75 -47.35
N LYS A 165 -21.21 13.93 -46.13
CA LYS A 165 -22.66 14.08 -45.94
C LYS A 165 -23.21 15.29 -46.68
N LEU A 166 -22.52 16.43 -46.61
CA LEU A 166 -22.92 17.65 -47.31
C LEU A 166 -22.88 17.44 -48.83
N GLN A 167 -21.82 16.82 -49.34
CA GLN A 167 -21.69 16.49 -50.76
C GLN A 167 -22.84 15.59 -51.24
N LEU A 168 -23.18 14.56 -50.48
CA LEU A 168 -24.31 13.67 -50.80
C LEU A 168 -25.65 14.42 -50.77
N GLN A 169 -25.86 15.33 -49.82
CA GLN A 169 -27.07 16.16 -49.77
C GLN A 169 -27.18 17.06 -51.00
N LEU A 170 -26.09 17.72 -51.38
CA LEU A 170 -26.04 18.57 -52.58
C LEU A 170 -26.29 17.76 -53.86
N GLN A 171 -25.69 16.58 -53.98
CA GLN A 171 -25.94 15.67 -55.10
C GLN A 171 -27.40 15.25 -55.18
N ARG A 172 -28.02 14.86 -54.05
CA ARG A 172 -29.44 14.53 -53.98
C ARG A 172 -30.32 15.71 -54.37
N GLN A 173 -30.02 16.91 -53.89
CA GLN A 173 -30.77 18.12 -54.24
C GLN A 173 -30.67 18.44 -55.73
N ARG A 174 -29.46 18.37 -56.32
CA ARG A 174 -29.25 18.56 -57.76
C ARG A 174 -30.02 17.52 -58.57
N ALA A 175 -29.92 16.25 -58.21
CA ALA A 175 -30.65 15.17 -58.87
C ALA A 175 -32.17 15.35 -58.78
N MET A 176 -32.68 15.79 -57.61
CA MET A 176 -34.11 16.11 -57.45
C MET A 176 -34.56 17.27 -58.32
N ARG A 177 -33.74 18.34 -58.43
CA ARG A 177 -34.05 19.47 -59.32
C ARG A 177 -34.10 19.04 -60.78
N LEU A 178 -33.06 18.35 -61.25
CA LEU A 178 -32.97 17.82 -62.61
C LEU A 178 -34.15 16.87 -62.94
N SER A 179 -34.51 15.99 -62.01
CA SER A 179 -35.65 15.09 -62.18
C SER A 179 -36.99 15.84 -62.27
N ARG A 180 -37.16 16.91 -61.49
CA ARG A 180 -38.35 17.77 -61.53
C ARG A 180 -38.43 18.56 -62.83
N GLU A 181 -37.32 19.15 -63.27
CA GLU A 181 -37.22 19.87 -64.55
C GLU A 181 -37.57 18.96 -65.73
N LEU A 182 -36.98 17.76 -65.79
CA LEU A 182 -37.28 16.77 -66.82
C LEU A 182 -38.77 16.37 -66.80
N ARG A 183 -39.35 16.19 -65.62
CA ARG A 183 -40.77 15.87 -65.47
C ARG A 183 -41.67 17.01 -65.96
N LEU A 184 -41.33 18.26 -65.67
CA LEU A 184 -42.08 19.43 -66.13
C LEU A 184 -42.03 19.55 -67.66
N SER A 185 -40.86 19.40 -68.26
CA SER A 185 -40.70 19.40 -69.72
C SER A 185 -41.49 18.28 -70.40
N MET A 186 -41.53 17.08 -69.81
CA MET A 186 -42.34 15.97 -70.32
C MET A 186 -43.84 16.28 -70.24
N LEU A 187 -44.32 16.87 -69.14
CA LEU A 187 -45.73 17.24 -68.96
C LEU A 187 -46.20 18.29 -69.98
N GLU A 188 -45.30 19.14 -70.47
CA GLU A 188 -45.59 20.15 -71.50
C GLU A 188 -45.93 19.52 -72.87
N ILE A 189 -45.45 18.30 -73.14
CA ILE A 189 -45.57 17.61 -74.43
C ILE A 189 -46.65 16.51 -74.42
N VAL A 190 -46.91 15.88 -73.27
CA VAL A 190 -47.76 14.67 -73.17
C VAL A 190 -49.24 15.01 -72.89
N HIS A 191 -50.16 14.27 -73.53
CA HIS A 191 -51.61 14.46 -73.36
C HIS A 191 -52.11 14.13 -71.93
N PRO A 192 -53.02 14.94 -71.33
CA PRO A 192 -53.48 14.78 -69.95
C PRO A 192 -54.00 13.39 -69.57
N GLY A 193 -54.74 12.72 -70.46
CA GLY A 193 -55.27 11.37 -70.21
C GLY A 193 -54.18 10.29 -70.03
N GLN A 194 -53.02 10.44 -70.68
CA GLN A 194 -51.90 9.51 -70.49
C GLN A 194 -51.17 9.77 -69.17
N VAL A 195 -51.05 11.05 -68.79
CA VAL A 195 -50.50 11.48 -67.50
C VAL A 195 -51.34 10.92 -66.34
N GLU A 196 -52.67 10.99 -66.44
CA GLU A 196 -53.57 10.49 -65.40
C GLU A 196 -53.44 8.97 -65.21
N LYS A 197 -53.38 8.20 -66.30
CA LYS A 197 -53.16 6.75 -66.21
C LYS A 197 -51.84 6.42 -65.52
N HIS A 198 -50.75 7.10 -65.88
CA HIS A 198 -49.44 6.89 -65.26
C HIS A 198 -49.42 7.28 -63.77
N ASN A 199 -50.09 8.37 -63.40
CA ASN A 199 -50.20 8.80 -62.01
C ASN A 199 -50.93 7.76 -61.15
N ARG A 200 -52.04 7.19 -61.64
CA ARG A 200 -52.75 6.10 -60.94
C ARG A 200 -51.85 4.89 -60.71
N GLU A 201 -51.09 4.47 -61.72
CA GLU A 201 -50.12 3.36 -61.57
C GLU A 201 -49.01 3.68 -60.55
N LEU A 202 -48.53 4.93 -60.50
CA LEU A 202 -47.55 5.37 -59.51
C LEU A 202 -48.13 5.43 -58.09
N GLU A 203 -49.37 5.87 -57.94
CA GLU A 203 -50.09 5.90 -56.66
C GLU A 203 -50.27 4.49 -56.12
N GLU A 204 -50.70 3.54 -56.95
CA GLU A 204 -50.83 2.13 -56.57
C GLU A 204 -49.48 1.54 -56.13
N LYS A 205 -48.43 1.74 -56.94
CA LYS A 205 -47.06 1.28 -56.59
C LYS A 205 -46.57 1.91 -55.29
N SER A 206 -46.81 3.20 -55.09
CA SER A 206 -46.42 3.93 -53.88
C SER A 206 -47.19 3.43 -52.66
N ALA A 207 -48.49 3.20 -52.79
CA ALA A 207 -49.33 2.62 -51.74
C ALA A 207 -48.81 1.24 -51.34
N LEU A 208 -48.48 0.37 -52.30
CA LEU A 208 -47.90 -0.95 -52.03
C LEU A 208 -46.57 -0.86 -51.28
N ILE A 209 -45.70 0.08 -51.66
CA ILE A 209 -44.41 0.31 -50.97
C ILE A 209 -44.65 0.79 -49.52
N ILE A 210 -45.51 1.78 -49.32
CA ILE A 210 -45.83 2.31 -47.98
C ILE A 210 -46.43 1.21 -47.11
N GLN A 211 -47.41 0.46 -47.63
CA GLN A 211 -48.04 -0.64 -46.92
C GLN A 211 -47.03 -1.74 -46.57
N LYS A 212 -46.12 -2.10 -47.48
CA LYS A 212 -45.03 -3.06 -47.23
C LYS A 212 -44.13 -2.58 -46.09
N HIS A 213 -43.69 -1.32 -46.13
CA HIS A 213 -42.86 -0.74 -45.07
C HIS A 213 -43.59 -0.66 -43.73
N TRP A 214 -44.88 -0.30 -43.73
CA TRP A 214 -45.73 -0.25 -42.54
C TRP A 214 -45.90 -1.63 -41.91
N ARG A 215 -46.24 -2.66 -42.70
CA ARG A 215 -46.32 -4.05 -42.23
C ARG A 215 -45.01 -4.47 -41.58
N GLY A 216 -43.88 -4.18 -42.24
CA GLY A 216 -42.56 -4.47 -41.67
C GLY A 216 -42.25 -3.68 -40.39
N TYR A 217 -42.65 -2.40 -40.32
CA TYR A 217 -42.50 -1.58 -39.11
C TYR A 217 -43.32 -2.14 -37.95
N LYS A 218 -44.58 -2.52 -38.21
CA LYS A 218 -45.49 -3.12 -37.23
C LYS A 218 -44.88 -4.39 -36.62
N GLU A 219 -44.38 -5.31 -37.45
CA GLU A 219 -43.72 -6.53 -36.95
C GLU A 219 -42.46 -6.22 -36.15
N ARG A 220 -41.61 -5.30 -36.62
CA ARG A 220 -40.42 -4.89 -35.87
C ARG A 220 -40.77 -4.24 -34.53
N LYS A 221 -41.85 -3.46 -34.47
CA LYS A 221 -42.34 -2.83 -33.22
C LYS A 221 -42.82 -3.91 -32.25
N ASN A 222 -43.64 -4.84 -32.71
CA ASN A 222 -44.12 -5.98 -31.91
C ASN A 222 -42.94 -6.82 -31.39
N PHE A 223 -41.98 -7.15 -32.26
CA PHE A 223 -40.78 -7.89 -31.86
C PHE A 223 -39.93 -7.11 -30.84
N ARG A 224 -39.75 -5.80 -31.02
CA ARG A 224 -39.04 -4.97 -30.03
C ARG A 224 -39.74 -4.96 -28.68
N GLN A 225 -41.07 -4.98 -28.65
CA GLN A 225 -41.85 -5.09 -27.40
C GLN A 225 -41.70 -6.47 -26.75
N GLN A 226 -41.61 -7.55 -27.53
CA GLN A 226 -41.41 -8.91 -27.02
C GLN A 226 -39.93 -9.24 -26.72
N ARG A 227 -38.99 -8.44 -27.18
CA ARG A 227 -37.55 -8.71 -27.05
C ARG A 227 -37.09 -8.80 -25.58
N PRO A 228 -37.53 -7.93 -24.65
CA PRO A 228 -37.16 -8.04 -23.23
C PRO A 228 -37.59 -9.38 -22.62
N SER A 229 -38.86 -9.77 -22.80
CA SER A 229 -39.37 -11.05 -22.25
C SER A 229 -38.67 -12.27 -22.86
N LEU A 230 -38.36 -12.25 -24.17
CA LEU A 230 -37.55 -13.30 -24.79
C LEU A 230 -36.11 -13.35 -24.25
N THR A 231 -35.56 -12.19 -23.88
CA THR A 231 -34.21 -12.09 -23.32
C THR A 231 -34.19 -12.62 -21.88
N GLU A 232 -35.18 -12.24 -21.07
CA GLU A 232 -35.41 -12.75 -19.72
C GLU A 232 -35.65 -14.26 -19.73
N TYR A 233 -36.49 -14.76 -20.62
CA TYR A 233 -36.71 -16.20 -20.78
C TYR A 233 -35.42 -16.93 -21.16
N LYS A 234 -34.64 -16.41 -22.12
CA LYS A 234 -33.34 -16.99 -22.48
C LYS A 234 -32.35 -16.97 -21.31
N ALA A 235 -32.32 -15.89 -20.53
CA ALA A 235 -31.50 -15.78 -19.33
C ALA A 235 -31.94 -16.81 -18.28
N ALA A 236 -33.24 -16.92 -18.01
CA ALA A 236 -33.82 -17.90 -17.09
C ALA A 236 -33.48 -19.34 -17.50
N VAL A 237 -33.63 -19.70 -18.77
CA VAL A 237 -33.24 -21.02 -19.29
C VAL A 237 -31.74 -21.26 -19.14
N THR A 238 -30.92 -20.23 -19.36
CA THR A 238 -29.46 -20.34 -19.20
C THR A 238 -29.09 -20.59 -17.73
N LEU A 239 -29.70 -19.85 -16.79
CA LEU A 239 -29.54 -20.05 -15.36
C LEU A 239 -30.02 -21.44 -14.92
N GLN A 240 -31.23 -21.85 -15.32
CA GLN A 240 -31.77 -23.17 -15.01
C GLN A 240 -30.83 -24.29 -15.49
N ARG A 241 -30.33 -24.20 -16.73
CA ARG A 241 -29.36 -25.17 -17.27
C ARG A 241 -28.05 -25.18 -16.48
N ALA A 242 -27.54 -24.01 -16.09
CA ALA A 242 -26.34 -23.91 -15.27
C ALA A 242 -26.55 -24.55 -13.89
N THR A 243 -27.68 -24.29 -13.25
CA THR A 243 -28.05 -24.87 -11.95
C THR A 243 -28.21 -26.37 -12.04
N LEU A 244 -28.89 -26.90 -13.07
CA LEU A 244 -29.02 -28.34 -13.27
C LEU A 244 -27.65 -29.01 -13.51
N ARG A 245 -26.75 -28.38 -14.27
CA ARG A 245 -25.37 -28.86 -14.45
C ARG A 245 -24.59 -28.87 -13.13
N PHE A 246 -24.72 -27.81 -12.33
CA PHE A 246 -24.11 -27.73 -11.01
C PHE A 246 -24.64 -28.82 -10.07
N LEU A 247 -25.96 -29.00 -10.00
CA LEU A 247 -26.59 -30.04 -9.20
C LEU A 247 -26.16 -31.44 -9.66
N ALA A 248 -26.08 -31.70 -10.96
CA ALA A 248 -25.56 -32.94 -11.50
C ALA A 248 -24.09 -33.16 -11.10
N LYS A 249 -23.26 -32.11 -11.12
CA LYS A 249 -21.86 -32.16 -10.63
C LYS A 249 -21.81 -32.45 -9.14
N CYS A 250 -22.66 -31.83 -8.32
CA CYS A 250 -22.76 -32.11 -6.89
C CYS A 250 -23.22 -33.53 -6.62
N ARG A 251 -24.21 -34.05 -7.36
CA ARG A 251 -24.65 -35.46 -7.26
C ARG A 251 -23.53 -36.41 -7.64
N LYS A 252 -22.80 -36.16 -8.74
CA LYS A 252 -21.62 -36.95 -9.13
C LYS A 252 -20.51 -36.92 -8.09
N LYS A 253 -20.24 -35.76 -7.49
CA LYS A 253 -19.32 -35.66 -6.34
C LYS A 253 -19.85 -36.48 -5.17
N LYS A 254 -21.14 -36.41 -4.85
CA LYS A 254 -21.78 -37.19 -3.78
C LYS A 254 -21.85 -38.70 -4.10
N THR A 255 -21.80 -39.14 -5.36
CA THR A 255 -21.67 -40.56 -5.70
C THR A 255 -20.22 -41.03 -5.69
N LEU A 256 -19.26 -40.15 -6.02
CA LEU A 256 -17.83 -40.41 -5.83
C LEU A 256 -17.49 -40.50 -4.34
N PHE A 257 -18.11 -39.64 -3.53
CA PHE A 257 -18.23 -39.80 -2.08
C PHE A 257 -19.45 -40.67 -1.77
N ALA A 258 -19.48 -41.91 -2.28
CA ALA A 258 -20.34 -42.93 -1.69
C ALA A 258 -20.26 -42.80 -0.16
N PRO A 259 -21.39 -42.90 0.59
CA PRO A 259 -21.34 -42.92 2.05
C PRO A 259 -20.24 -43.88 2.40
N TRP A 260 -19.18 -43.39 3.08
CA TRP A 260 -17.99 -44.17 3.38
C TRP A 260 -18.45 -45.57 3.78
N GLN A 261 -18.35 -46.53 2.85
CA GLN A 261 -18.53 -47.93 3.18
C GLN A 261 -17.27 -48.15 3.99
N GLY A 262 -17.43 -48.07 5.32
CA GLY A 262 -16.34 -48.06 6.27
C GLY A 262 -15.32 -49.06 5.78
N ILE A 263 -14.09 -48.57 5.54
CA ILE A 263 -12.99 -49.43 5.12
C ILE A 263 -13.07 -50.64 6.04
N ARG A 264 -13.23 -51.84 5.48
CA ARG A 264 -13.51 -53.09 6.22
C ARG A 264 -12.47 -53.34 7.34
N GLU A 265 -11.35 -52.65 7.26
CA GLU A 265 -10.21 -52.67 8.15
C GLU A 265 -10.29 -51.69 9.34
N LEU A 266 -11.25 -50.76 9.40
CA LEU A 266 -11.49 -49.89 10.57
C LEU A 266 -12.40 -50.56 11.61
N SER A 267 -12.15 -51.84 11.90
CA SER A 267 -12.73 -52.51 13.06
C SER A 267 -12.12 -51.91 14.34
N ASP A 268 -12.86 -51.88 15.45
CA ASP A 268 -12.32 -51.47 16.75
C ASP A 268 -11.07 -52.29 17.12
N ALA A 269 -10.98 -53.54 16.66
CA ALA A 269 -9.78 -54.37 16.79
C ALA A 269 -8.55 -53.73 16.11
N ARG A 270 -8.69 -53.18 14.90
CA ARG A 270 -7.59 -52.53 14.19
C ARG A 270 -7.23 -51.17 14.78
N ARG A 271 -8.22 -50.44 15.32
CA ARG A 271 -7.95 -49.22 16.11
C ARG A 271 -7.05 -49.55 17.31
N VAL A 272 -7.34 -50.66 18.01
CA VAL A 272 -6.53 -51.10 19.16
C VAL A 272 -5.13 -51.52 18.72
N GLU A 273 -5.00 -52.26 17.61
CA GLU A 273 -3.68 -52.60 17.03
C GLU A 273 -2.87 -51.36 16.64
N LEU A 274 -3.47 -50.39 15.94
CA LEU A 274 -2.80 -49.16 15.55
C LEU A 274 -2.42 -48.32 16.77
N LYS A 275 -3.26 -48.29 17.80
CA LYS A 275 -2.95 -47.64 19.07
C LYS A 275 -1.77 -48.32 19.75
N GLN A 276 -1.73 -49.66 19.77
CA GLN A 276 -0.57 -50.41 20.26
C GLN A 276 0.69 -50.11 19.44
N GLN A 277 0.60 -50.00 18.11
CA GLN A 277 1.75 -49.64 17.28
C GLN A 277 2.28 -48.23 17.57
N VAL A 278 1.37 -47.26 17.79
CA VAL A 278 1.73 -45.90 18.20
C VAL A 278 2.36 -45.93 19.60
N ASP A 279 1.75 -46.63 20.56
CA ASP A 279 2.26 -46.75 21.92
C ASP A 279 3.64 -47.42 21.94
N ASP A 280 3.84 -48.49 21.17
CA ASP A 280 5.12 -49.17 21.02
C ASP A 280 6.16 -48.27 20.33
N TYR A 281 5.76 -47.49 19.32
CA TYR A 281 6.63 -46.52 18.68
C TYR A 281 7.05 -45.40 19.64
N VAL A 282 6.11 -44.86 20.41
CA VAL A 282 6.35 -43.84 21.45
C VAL A 282 7.25 -44.39 22.55
N ARG A 283 7.07 -45.66 22.96
CA ARG A 283 7.98 -46.33 23.91
C ARG A 283 9.39 -46.49 23.34
N ARG A 284 9.53 -46.82 22.06
CA ARG A 284 10.82 -46.95 21.38
C ARG A 284 11.50 -45.60 21.11
N HIS A 285 10.72 -44.52 21.00
CA HIS A 285 11.19 -43.17 20.72
C HIS A 285 10.69 -42.21 21.79
N SER A 286 11.05 -42.47 23.05
CA SER A 286 10.76 -41.54 24.14
C SER A 286 11.56 -40.25 23.91
N CYS A 287 10.92 -39.23 23.37
CA CYS A 287 11.52 -37.91 23.29
C CYS A 287 11.77 -37.36 24.69
N SER A 288 12.79 -36.52 24.83
CA SER A 288 13.03 -35.77 26.07
C SER A 288 11.72 -35.11 26.52
N GLN A 289 11.22 -35.48 27.70
CA GLN A 289 9.99 -34.91 28.25
C GLN A 289 10.20 -33.41 28.39
N MET A 290 9.61 -32.64 27.46
CA MET A 290 9.37 -31.23 27.72
C MET A 290 8.46 -31.15 28.94
N SER A 291 8.84 -30.34 29.93
CA SER A 291 8.04 -30.20 31.13
C SER A 291 6.62 -29.74 30.76
N ASP A 292 5.61 -30.21 31.49
CA ASP A 292 4.21 -29.81 31.27
C ASP A 292 4.00 -28.30 31.33
N VAL A 293 4.90 -27.58 32.01
CA VAL A 293 4.88 -26.13 32.07
C VAL A 293 5.35 -25.55 30.74
N THR A 294 6.44 -26.05 30.16
CA THR A 294 6.97 -25.53 28.89
C THR A 294 6.08 -25.87 27.69
N SER A 295 5.37 -27.00 27.72
CA SER A 295 4.39 -27.34 26.69
C SER A 295 3.16 -26.42 26.71
N LYS A 296 2.65 -26.11 27.90
CA LYS A 296 1.56 -25.15 28.09
C LYS A 296 1.97 -23.73 27.70
N GLU A 297 3.19 -23.32 28.05
CA GLU A 297 3.77 -22.03 27.66
C GLU A 297 3.90 -21.88 26.13
N LEU A 298 4.34 -22.93 25.43
CA LEU A 298 4.41 -22.91 23.97
C LEU A 298 3.03 -22.88 23.33
N HIS A 299 2.04 -23.56 23.93
CA HIS A 299 0.67 -23.52 23.45
C HIS A 299 0.05 -22.13 23.62
N SER A 300 0.25 -21.47 24.77
CA SER A 300 -0.22 -20.10 24.99
C SER A 300 0.45 -19.12 24.03
N GLN A 301 1.79 -19.21 23.85
CA GLN A 301 2.52 -18.37 22.89
C GLN A 301 2.04 -18.58 21.45
N ALA A 302 1.73 -19.82 21.05
CA ALA A 302 1.18 -20.10 19.73
C ALA A 302 -0.23 -19.50 19.55
N GLN A 303 -1.07 -19.58 20.58
CA GLN A 303 -2.40 -18.97 20.58
C GLN A 303 -2.34 -17.44 20.55
N GLU A 304 -1.44 -16.81 21.31
CA GLU A 304 -1.22 -15.36 21.29
C GLU A 304 -0.78 -14.88 19.91
N ARG A 305 0.17 -15.58 19.27
CA ARG A 305 0.61 -15.25 17.90
C ARG A 305 -0.53 -15.37 16.89
N LEU A 306 -1.38 -16.38 17.03
CA LEU A 306 -2.56 -16.57 16.20
C LEU A 306 -3.58 -15.42 16.39
N GLN A 307 -3.81 -14.99 17.63
CA GLN A 307 -4.70 -13.86 17.93
C GLN A 307 -4.16 -12.55 17.34
N HIS A 308 -2.86 -12.28 17.49
CA HIS A 308 -2.21 -11.13 16.86
C HIS A 308 -2.38 -11.12 15.34
N TYR A 309 -2.24 -12.27 14.68
CA TYR A 309 -2.47 -12.40 13.25
C TYR A 309 -3.92 -12.05 12.87
N PHE A 310 -4.91 -12.57 13.61
CA PHE A 310 -6.32 -12.26 13.34
C PHE A 310 -6.66 -10.79 13.59
N MET A 311 -6.07 -10.16 14.62
CA MET A 311 -6.25 -8.73 14.87
C MET A 311 -5.70 -7.87 13.72
N GLY A 312 -4.52 -8.21 13.19
CA GLY A 312 -3.95 -7.53 12.02
C GLY A 312 -4.83 -7.68 10.77
N ARG A 313 -5.33 -8.90 10.54
CA ARG A 313 -6.20 -9.20 9.40
C ARG A 313 -7.52 -8.43 9.44
N ALA A 314 -8.12 -8.24 10.61
CA ALA A 314 -9.35 -7.48 10.75
C ALA A 314 -9.21 -6.01 10.30
N LEU A 315 -8.03 -5.41 10.49
CA LEU A 315 -7.74 -4.05 10.01
C LEU A 315 -7.60 -4.01 8.48
N GLU A 316 -6.93 -5.01 7.90
CA GLU A 316 -6.81 -5.16 6.45
C GLU A 316 -8.17 -5.37 5.79
N ASP A 317 -9.01 -6.22 6.37
CA ASP A 317 -10.37 -6.49 5.89
C ASP A 317 -11.25 -5.23 5.93
N ARG A 318 -11.15 -4.41 7.00
CA ARG A 318 -11.86 -3.11 7.07
C ARG A 318 -11.38 -2.14 5.99
N ALA A 319 -10.08 -2.05 5.76
CA ALA A 319 -9.52 -1.21 4.71
C ALA A 319 -9.94 -1.69 3.31
N GLN A 320 -10.00 -3.01 3.11
CA GLN A 320 -10.48 -3.66 1.89
C GLN A 320 -11.96 -3.29 1.64
N HIS A 321 -12.82 -3.49 2.62
CA HIS A 321 -14.24 -3.15 2.53
C HIS A 321 -14.47 -1.66 2.28
N HIS A 322 -13.68 -0.77 2.88
CA HIS A 322 -13.75 0.65 2.61
C HIS A 322 -13.39 0.98 1.15
N ARG A 323 -12.34 0.36 0.61
CA ARG A 323 -11.98 0.52 -0.83
C ARG A 323 -13.08 0.00 -1.73
N GLU A 324 -13.65 -1.16 -1.43
CA GLU A 324 -14.76 -1.76 -2.20
C GLU A 324 -15.99 -0.84 -2.20
N ALA A 325 -16.35 -0.27 -1.05
CA ALA A 325 -17.45 0.68 -0.93
C ALA A 325 -17.20 1.96 -1.76
N LEU A 326 -15.98 2.50 -1.75
CA LEU A 326 -15.61 3.65 -2.58
C LEU A 326 -15.70 3.33 -4.08
N VAL A 327 -15.23 2.14 -4.50
CA VAL A 327 -15.32 1.71 -5.90
C VAL A 327 -16.78 1.57 -6.35
N ALA A 328 -17.64 1.01 -5.50
CA ALA A 328 -19.08 0.91 -5.78
C ALA A 328 -19.72 2.30 -5.87
N GLN A 329 -19.35 3.23 -4.98
CA GLN A 329 -19.82 4.61 -5.02
C GLN A 329 -19.38 5.33 -6.31
N ILE A 330 -18.12 5.18 -6.74
CA ILE A 330 -17.65 5.77 -7.99
C ILE A 330 -18.41 5.20 -9.19
N SER A 331 -18.63 3.88 -9.20
CA SER A 331 -19.34 3.20 -10.29
C SER A 331 -20.79 3.70 -10.41
N THR A 332 -21.49 3.84 -9.29
CA THR A 332 -22.86 4.39 -9.27
C THR A 332 -22.91 5.85 -9.72
N ASN A 333 -21.96 6.69 -9.30
CA ASN A 333 -21.85 8.07 -9.77
C ASN A 333 -21.59 8.14 -11.29
N ILE A 334 -20.72 7.26 -11.83
CA ILE A 334 -20.47 7.18 -13.28
C ILE A 334 -21.75 6.78 -14.01
N GLU A 335 -22.49 5.78 -13.52
CA GLU A 335 -23.76 5.38 -14.13
C GLU A 335 -24.80 6.50 -14.11
N GLN A 336 -24.88 7.28 -13.03
CA GLN A 336 -25.76 8.45 -12.95
C GLN A 336 -25.37 9.50 -14.01
N LEU A 337 -24.08 9.84 -14.12
CA LEU A 337 -23.58 10.79 -15.12
C LEU A 337 -23.81 10.30 -16.56
N MET A 338 -23.65 9.01 -16.80
CA MET A 338 -23.91 8.40 -18.12
C MET A 338 -25.39 8.42 -18.51
N LYS A 339 -26.29 8.51 -17.52
CA LYS A 339 -27.75 8.60 -17.70
C LYS A 339 -28.25 10.05 -17.62
N ALA A 340 -27.35 11.05 -17.60
CA ALA A 340 -27.73 12.45 -17.51
C ALA A 340 -28.62 12.84 -18.71
N PRO A 341 -29.80 13.44 -18.48
CA PRO A 341 -30.70 13.85 -19.55
C PRO A 341 -30.09 14.97 -20.39
N SER A 342 -30.56 15.09 -21.63
CA SER A 342 -30.12 16.19 -22.49
C SER A 342 -30.67 17.52 -21.97
N LEU A 343 -29.98 18.64 -22.24
CA LEU A 343 -30.40 19.99 -21.77
C LEU A 343 -31.82 20.40 -22.18
N LYS A 344 -32.44 19.71 -23.15
CA LYS A 344 -33.81 19.93 -23.62
C LYS A 344 -34.86 19.14 -22.83
N GLU A 345 -34.44 18.12 -22.11
CA GLU A 345 -35.28 17.18 -21.35
C GLU A 345 -35.14 17.39 -19.83
N ALA A 346 -34.27 18.31 -19.42
CA ALA A 346 -33.94 18.50 -18.02
C ALA A 346 -35.05 19.24 -17.25
N GLU A 347 -35.56 18.64 -16.17
CA GLU A 347 -36.51 19.26 -15.23
C GLU A 347 -35.78 20.08 -14.15
N GLU A 348 -36.42 21.11 -13.58
CA GLU A 348 -35.83 22.05 -12.59
C GLU A 348 -35.24 21.38 -11.34
N LYS A 349 -35.65 20.14 -11.00
CA LYS A 349 -35.20 19.40 -9.80
C LYS A 349 -34.06 18.41 -10.06
N GLU A 350 -33.72 18.13 -11.31
CA GLU A 350 -32.66 17.20 -11.68
C GLU A 350 -31.22 17.65 -11.35
N PRO A 351 -30.84 18.95 -11.35
CA PRO A 351 -29.45 19.33 -11.08
C PRO A 351 -28.99 19.01 -9.65
N GLU A 352 -29.91 18.90 -8.67
CA GLU A 352 -29.58 18.53 -7.29
C GLU A 352 -29.11 17.06 -7.18
N LEU A 353 -29.54 16.19 -8.11
CA LEU A 353 -29.17 14.78 -8.14
C LEU A 353 -27.70 14.56 -8.57
N PHE A 354 -27.10 15.53 -9.25
CA PHE A 354 -25.72 15.46 -9.74
C PHE A 354 -24.71 16.18 -8.83
N LEU A 355 -25.15 16.66 -7.66
CA LEU A 355 -24.26 17.28 -6.70
C LEU A 355 -23.35 16.25 -6.03
N SER A 356 -22.06 16.57 -5.97
CA SER A 356 -21.11 15.78 -5.20
C SER A 356 -21.47 15.84 -3.71
N ARG A 357 -21.49 14.69 -3.04
CA ARG A 357 -21.66 14.60 -1.57
C ARG A 357 -20.53 15.28 -0.80
N SER A 358 -19.37 15.44 -1.43
CA SER A 358 -18.21 16.13 -0.86
C SER A 358 -18.36 17.65 -1.03
N ARG A 359 -18.58 18.36 0.08
CA ARG A 359 -18.73 19.83 0.09
C ARG A 359 -17.57 20.58 -0.58
N PRO A 360 -16.29 20.23 -0.33
CA PRO A 360 -15.16 20.89 -1.01
C PRO A 360 -15.18 20.68 -2.53
N VAL A 361 -15.53 19.49 -2.99
CA VAL A 361 -15.60 19.16 -4.42
C VAL A 361 -16.76 19.91 -5.07
N ALA A 362 -17.93 19.95 -4.42
CA ALA A 362 -19.09 20.69 -4.89
C ALA A 362 -18.81 22.20 -4.95
N ALA A 363 -18.15 22.77 -3.93
CA ALA A 363 -17.76 24.18 -3.90
C ALA A 363 -16.78 24.53 -5.02
N LYS A 364 -15.73 23.72 -5.22
CA LYS A 364 -14.77 23.90 -6.32
C LYS A 364 -15.44 23.79 -7.70
N ALA A 365 -16.35 22.83 -7.87
CA ALA A 365 -17.12 22.67 -9.10
C ALA A 365 -18.01 23.90 -9.37
N LYS A 366 -18.68 24.43 -8.33
CA LYS A 366 -19.48 25.66 -8.42
C LYS A 366 -18.62 26.87 -8.81
N GLN A 367 -17.45 27.03 -8.18
CA GLN A 367 -16.51 28.10 -8.53
C GLN A 367 -16.05 27.99 -9.99
N ALA A 368 -15.65 26.79 -10.44
CA ALA A 368 -15.24 26.57 -11.83
C ALA A 368 -16.37 26.84 -12.85
N HIS A 369 -17.62 26.55 -12.47
CA HIS A 369 -18.77 26.89 -13.30
C HIS A 369 -19.00 28.41 -13.39
N LEU A 370 -18.86 29.12 -12.26
CA LEU A 370 -19.00 30.58 -12.23
C LEU A 370 -17.88 31.27 -13.04
N THR A 371 -16.65 30.76 -12.98
CA THR A 371 -15.54 31.30 -13.79
C THR A 371 -15.77 31.07 -15.27
N THR A 372 -16.23 29.88 -15.68
CA THR A 372 -16.59 29.59 -17.08
C THR A 372 -17.74 30.47 -17.57
N LEU A 373 -18.78 30.71 -16.76
CA LEU A 373 -19.86 31.65 -17.12
C LEU A 373 -19.37 33.09 -17.28
N LYS A 374 -18.54 33.58 -16.33
CA LYS A 374 -17.93 34.91 -16.42
C LYS A 374 -17.09 35.05 -17.68
N HIS A 375 -16.33 34.01 -18.04
CA HIS A 375 -15.55 33.98 -19.27
C HIS A 375 -16.45 34.00 -20.51
N ILE A 376 -17.50 33.17 -20.57
CA ILE A 376 -18.46 33.15 -21.69
C ILE A 376 -19.11 34.53 -21.89
N GLN A 377 -19.48 35.21 -20.81
CA GLN A 377 -20.08 36.55 -20.85
C GLN A 377 -19.08 37.68 -21.14
N ALA A 378 -17.77 37.42 -21.10
CA ALA A 378 -16.77 38.44 -21.34
C ALA A 378 -16.73 38.89 -22.82
N PRO A 379 -16.43 40.18 -23.09
CA PRO A 379 -16.24 40.70 -24.45
C PRO A 379 -15.13 39.96 -25.21
N TRP A 380 -15.26 39.88 -26.54
CA TRP A 380 -14.36 39.12 -27.41
C TRP A 380 -12.88 39.49 -27.26
N TRP A 381 -12.55 40.74 -26.97
CA TRP A 381 -11.17 41.22 -26.80
C TRP A 381 -10.49 40.72 -25.52
N LYS A 382 -11.25 40.32 -24.48
CA LYS A 382 -10.71 39.65 -23.29
C LYS A 382 -10.44 38.17 -23.50
N LYS A 383 -10.92 37.60 -24.60
CA LYS A 383 -10.76 36.19 -24.99
C LYS A 383 -9.62 35.99 -25.99
N LEU A 384 -8.91 37.06 -26.36
CA LEU A 384 -7.77 37.00 -27.26
C LEU A 384 -6.53 36.49 -26.51
N GLY A 385 -6.08 35.28 -26.85
CA GLY A 385 -4.85 34.68 -26.33
C GLY A 385 -5.05 33.37 -25.54
N GLU A 386 -6.28 33.01 -25.20
CA GLU A 386 -6.61 31.72 -24.55
C GLU A 386 -7.06 30.72 -25.63
N GLU A 387 -6.25 29.69 -25.91
CA GLU A 387 -6.69 28.59 -26.77
C GLU A 387 -7.74 27.74 -26.04
N ALA A 388 -8.73 27.20 -26.77
CA ALA A 388 -9.91 26.51 -26.24
C ALA A 388 -9.64 25.18 -25.47
N GLY A 389 -8.40 24.92 -25.06
CA GLY A 389 -7.96 23.74 -24.32
C GLY A 389 -7.11 24.02 -23.08
N ASP A 390 -6.81 25.28 -22.76
CA ASP A 390 -6.10 25.61 -21.52
C ASP A 390 -7.09 25.56 -20.35
N GLU A 391 -6.83 24.67 -19.39
CA GLU A 391 -7.51 24.71 -18.09
C GLU A 391 -7.33 26.11 -17.52
N ILE A 392 -8.44 26.82 -17.30
CA ILE A 392 -8.47 28.18 -16.75
C ILE A 392 -7.63 28.19 -15.47
N ASP A 393 -6.40 28.69 -15.56
CA ASP A 393 -5.53 28.90 -14.41
C ASP A 393 -6.16 30.02 -13.58
N ILE A 394 -6.88 29.63 -12.54
CA ILE A 394 -7.50 30.55 -11.58
C ILE A 394 -6.37 31.39 -10.98
N PRO A 395 -6.43 32.74 -11.05
CA PRO A 395 -5.48 33.59 -10.37
C PRO A 395 -5.41 33.22 -8.89
N LYS A 396 -4.22 32.81 -8.42
CA LYS A 396 -3.98 32.33 -7.05
C LYS A 396 -4.35 33.34 -5.96
N ASP A 397 -4.54 34.61 -6.31
CA ASP A 397 -4.77 35.69 -5.37
C ASP A 397 -6.20 35.77 -4.82
N GLU A 398 -7.22 35.24 -5.52
CA GLU A 398 -8.59 35.14 -4.95
C GLU A 398 -8.79 33.89 -4.08
N LEU A 399 -7.89 32.90 -4.16
CA LEU A 399 -7.99 31.63 -3.43
C LEU A 399 -7.54 31.73 -1.96
N SER A 400 -6.71 32.69 -1.60
CA SER A 400 -6.14 32.80 -0.25
C SER A 400 -7.13 33.36 0.78
N VAL A 401 -8.10 34.17 0.34
CA VAL A 401 -9.00 34.90 1.25
C VAL A 401 -10.15 34.03 1.77
N GLU A 402 -10.67 33.07 0.98
CA GLU A 402 -11.78 32.20 1.42
C GLU A 402 -11.33 30.87 2.05
N LEU A 403 -10.15 30.34 1.69
CA LEU A 403 -9.64 29.09 2.27
C LEU A 403 -9.25 29.21 3.75
N GLY A 404 -9.00 30.43 4.25
CA GLY A 404 -8.75 30.69 5.67
C GLY A 404 -9.96 30.41 6.59
N THR A 405 -11.18 30.35 6.03
CA THR A 405 -12.41 30.13 6.82
C THR A 405 -12.95 28.70 6.81
N LEU A 406 -12.39 27.80 5.99
CA LEU A 406 -12.95 26.45 5.78
C LEU A 406 -12.12 25.32 6.40
N PHE A 407 -10.95 25.60 6.98
CA PHE A 407 -10.13 24.60 7.66
C PHE A 407 -10.38 24.61 9.17
N ILE A 408 -11.53 24.06 9.59
CA ILE A 408 -11.77 23.66 10.98
C ILE A 408 -11.78 22.13 11.03
N GLY A 409 -10.68 21.56 11.51
CA GLY A 409 -10.56 20.12 11.82
C GLY A 409 -9.10 19.67 11.82
N GLY A 410 -8.48 19.30 12.93
CA GLY A 410 -8.92 19.31 14.32
C GLY A 410 -7.70 19.41 15.23
N THR A 411 -7.82 20.20 16.29
CA THR A 411 -6.87 20.20 17.41
C THR A 411 -6.95 18.85 18.10
N LYS A 412 -5.80 18.18 18.25
CA LYS A 412 -5.69 17.02 19.15
C LYS A 412 -5.99 17.49 20.58
N PRO A 413 -6.74 16.73 21.39
CA PRO A 413 -6.91 17.06 22.80
C PRO A 413 -5.59 16.78 23.56
N PRO A 414 -5.40 17.39 24.74
CA PRO A 414 -4.18 17.28 25.54
C PRO A 414 -3.85 15.85 25.98
#